data_AF-A0A7S1L5L3-F1
#
_entry.id   AF-A0A7S1L5L3-F1
#
_cell.length_a   1.000
_cell.length_b   1.000
_cell.length_c   1.000
_cell.angle_alpha   90.00
_cell.angle_beta   90.00
_cell.angle_gamma   90.00
#
_symmetry.space_group_name_H-M   'P 1'
#
loop_
_entity.id
_entity.type
_entity.pdbx_description
1 polymer ?
#
loop_
_entity_poly.entity_id
_entity_poly.type
_entity_poly.pdbx_seq_one_letter_code
_entity_poly.pdbx_strand_id
1 'polypeptide(L)'
;VEGAPPDLTLKDVVVQTVKRGVHVWILGWDNGASEKMLNYHQDSEFEGLFKATGSDNEHLHLMLDTGRRFIASVYYLPHIKSYVFDRNVAFVGGVDFAENRLDTPQHVRP
;
A
#
# COMPACT_ATOMS: atom_id res chain seq x y z
N VAL A 1 12.32 3.19 26.70
CA VAL A 1 11.52 4.35 26.25
C VAL A 1 10.24 3.79 25.68
N GLU A 2 9.15 3.84 26.43
CA GLU A 2 7.82 3.64 25.83
C GLU A 2 7.62 4.77 24.82
N GLY A 3 7.34 4.44 23.56
CA GLY A 3 7.06 5.44 22.52
C GLY A 3 8.13 5.65 21.44
N ALA A 4 9.16 4.80 21.32
CA ALA A 4 9.88 4.74 20.05
C ALA A 4 8.92 4.14 18.99
N PRO A 5 8.79 4.74 17.78
CA PRO A 5 8.03 4.12 16.70
C PRO A 5 8.55 2.69 16.49
N PRO A 6 7.69 1.72 16.20
CA PRO A 6 8.18 0.40 15.81
C PRO A 6 9.19 0.59 14.68
N ASP A 7 10.35 -0.05 14.84
CA ASP A 7 11.41 -0.16 13.84
C ASP A 7 10.95 -0.89 12.57
N LEU A 8 9.78 -1.52 12.65
CA LEU A 8 9.16 -2.30 11.60
C LEU A 8 8.30 -1.42 10.68
N THR A 9 8.70 -1.32 9.42
CA THR A 9 7.91 -0.66 8.38
C THR A 9 6.77 -1.56 7.88
N LEU A 10 5.76 -0.99 7.23
CA LEU A 10 4.74 -1.80 6.55
C LEU A 10 5.36 -2.75 5.51
N LYS A 11 6.40 -2.30 4.80
CA LYS A 11 7.16 -3.13 3.87
C LYS A 11 7.74 -4.35 4.57
N ASP A 12 8.32 -4.18 5.75
CA ASP A 12 8.86 -5.28 6.55
C ASP A 12 7.77 -6.27 6.97
N VAL A 13 6.60 -5.76 7.40
CA VAL A 13 5.44 -6.62 7.73
C VAL A 13 5.04 -7.48 6.53
N VAL A 14 4.88 -6.86 5.35
CA VAL A 14 4.47 -7.58 4.13
C VAL A 14 5.50 -8.63 3.76
N VAL A 15 6.79 -8.26 3.72
CA VAL A 15 7.88 -9.17 3.36
C VAL A 15 7.96 -10.35 4.32
N GLN A 16 7.84 -10.11 5.63
CA GLN A 16 7.85 -11.18 6.63
C GLN A 16 6.62 -12.09 6.52
N THR A 17 5.44 -11.52 6.26
CA THR A 17 4.19 -12.26 6.06
C THR A 17 4.30 -13.21 4.86
N VAL A 18 4.76 -12.69 3.74
CA VAL A 18 5.01 -13.47 2.52
C VAL A 18 6.04 -14.58 2.75
N LYS A 19 7.15 -14.29 3.44
CA LYS A 19 8.17 -15.31 3.78
C LYS A 19 7.68 -16.42 4.70
N ARG A 20 6.58 -16.20 5.43
CA ARG A 20 5.91 -17.21 6.26
C ARG A 20 4.94 -18.09 5.45
N GLY A 21 4.83 -17.89 4.14
CA GLY A 21 3.91 -18.64 3.27
C GLY A 21 2.47 -18.09 3.27
N VAL A 22 2.25 -16.90 3.83
CA VAL A 22 0.94 -16.25 3.80
C VAL A 22 0.79 -15.51 2.49
N HIS A 23 -0.32 -15.76 1.80
CA HIS A 23 -0.63 -15.02 0.58
C HIS A 23 -1.03 -13.59 0.89
N VAL A 24 -0.37 -12.64 0.23
CA VAL A 24 -0.66 -11.21 0.31
C VAL A 24 -1.06 -10.72 -1.07
N TRP A 25 -2.26 -10.16 -1.17
CA TRP A 25 -2.78 -9.53 -2.38
C TRP A 25 -2.88 -8.03 -2.16
N ILE A 26 -2.26 -7.25 -3.04
CA ILE A 26 -2.30 -5.79 -3.00
C ILE A 26 -2.77 -5.27 -4.35
N LEU A 27 -3.91 -4.57 -4.33
CA LEU A 27 -4.41 -3.79 -5.45
C LEU A 27 -4.08 -2.32 -5.21
N GLY A 28 -3.10 -1.80 -5.94
CA GLY A 28 -2.69 -0.40 -5.90
C GLY A 28 -3.34 0.41 -7.02
N TRP A 29 -3.46 1.72 -6.83
CA TRP A 29 -3.81 2.63 -7.91
C TRP A 29 -2.60 2.82 -8.83
N ASP A 30 -2.76 2.58 -10.13
CA ASP A 30 -1.77 2.99 -11.12
C ASP A 30 -1.84 4.51 -11.32
N ASN A 31 -0.87 5.21 -10.75
CA ASN A 31 -0.77 6.66 -10.84
C ASN A 31 0.13 7.14 -11.99
N GLY A 32 0.57 6.26 -12.89
CA GLY A 32 1.47 6.56 -14.02
C GLY A 32 1.05 7.76 -14.86
N ALA A 33 -0.26 7.92 -15.10
CA ALA A 33 -0.81 9.06 -15.85
C ALA A 33 -0.76 10.39 -15.07
N SER A 34 -0.66 10.33 -13.75
CA SER A 34 -0.67 11.48 -12.83
C SER A 34 0.72 11.81 -12.27
N GLU A 35 1.76 11.00 -12.56
CA GLU A 35 3.13 11.18 -12.05
C GLU A 35 3.74 12.54 -12.39
N LYS A 36 3.38 13.13 -13.54
CA LYS A 36 3.85 14.47 -13.90
C LYS A 36 3.35 15.57 -12.95
N MET A 37 2.32 15.28 -12.16
CA MET A 37 1.69 16.19 -11.20
C MET A 37 1.78 15.71 -9.75
N LEU A 38 2.26 14.49 -9.50
CA LEU A 38 2.34 13.87 -8.18
C LEU A 38 3.73 13.29 -7.95
N ASN A 39 4.39 13.71 -6.86
CA ASN A 39 5.69 13.15 -6.44
C ASN A 39 5.51 11.82 -5.67
N TYR A 40 4.79 10.86 -6.26
CA TYR A 40 4.61 9.53 -5.69
C TYR A 40 4.56 8.51 -6.82
N HIS A 41 5.17 7.34 -6.64
CA HIS A 41 5.29 6.30 -7.66
C HIS A 41 4.90 4.95 -7.05
N GLN A 42 3.64 4.53 -7.25
CA GLN A 42 3.12 3.30 -6.64
C GLN A 42 3.84 2.04 -7.16
N ASP A 43 4.24 2.08 -8.43
CA ASP A 43 5.00 1.04 -9.11
C ASP A 43 6.38 0.80 -8.46
N SER A 44 7.05 1.87 -8.02
CA SER A 44 8.35 1.81 -7.35
C SER A 44 8.25 1.12 -5.99
N GLU A 45 7.18 1.37 -5.24
CA GLU A 45 6.90 0.66 -3.98
C GLU A 45 6.64 -0.83 -4.22
N PHE A 46 5.89 -1.15 -5.27
CA PHE A 46 5.58 -2.53 -5.66
C PHE A 46 6.83 -3.28 -6.14
N GLU A 47 7.68 -2.65 -6.94
CA GLU A 47 8.96 -3.20 -7.35
C GLU A 47 9.87 -3.46 -6.14
N GLY A 48 9.86 -2.53 -5.18
CA GLY A 48 10.58 -2.66 -3.91
C GLY A 48 10.11 -3.85 -3.07
N LEU A 49 8.80 -4.15 -3.06
CA LEU A 49 8.23 -5.33 -2.41
C LEU A 49 8.62 -6.61 -3.16
N PHE A 50 8.43 -6.64 -4.47
CA PHE A 50 8.75 -7.79 -5.32
C PHE A 50 10.22 -8.21 -5.19
N LYS A 51 11.15 -7.25 -5.25
CA LYS A 51 12.59 -7.50 -5.05
C LYS A 51 12.88 -8.05 -3.65
N ALA A 52 12.20 -7.55 -2.61
CA ALA A 52 12.43 -7.95 -1.23
C ALA A 52 11.86 -9.35 -0.89
N THR A 53 10.84 -9.81 -1.62
CA THR A 53 10.23 -11.14 -1.45
C THR A 53 10.81 -12.22 -2.35
N GLY A 54 11.57 -11.84 -3.40
CA GLY A 54 12.12 -12.73 -4.42
C GLY A 54 11.22 -12.86 -5.64
N SER A 55 11.81 -12.96 -6.83
CA SER A 55 11.10 -12.89 -8.12
C SER A 55 10.16 -14.07 -8.39
N ASP A 56 10.44 -15.22 -7.78
CA ASP A 56 9.71 -16.47 -8.02
C ASP A 56 8.72 -16.77 -6.87
N ASN A 57 8.34 -15.74 -6.10
CA ASN A 57 7.50 -15.90 -4.93
C ASN A 57 6.01 -16.04 -5.29
N GLU A 58 5.41 -17.19 -5.01
CA GLU A 58 3.98 -17.47 -5.28
C GLU A 58 3.00 -16.88 -4.26
N HIS A 59 3.49 -16.32 -3.16
CA HIS A 59 2.68 -15.80 -2.06
C HIS A 59 2.50 -14.27 -2.13
N LEU A 60 3.20 -13.55 -3.01
CA LEU A 60 3.00 -12.12 -3.23
C LEU A 60 2.25 -11.88 -4.56
N HIS A 61 1.11 -11.20 -4.47
CA HIS A 61 0.26 -10.88 -5.62
C HIS A 61 0.06 -9.37 -5.69
N LEU A 62 0.67 -8.73 -6.68
CA LEU A 62 0.62 -7.28 -6.86
C LEU A 62 -0.16 -6.96 -8.14
N MET A 63 -1.13 -6.05 -8.05
CA MET A 63 -1.90 -5.57 -9.19
C MET A 63 -2.01 -4.05 -9.14
N LEU A 64 -1.77 -3.40 -10.28
CA LEU A 64 -1.98 -1.97 -10.45
C LEU A 64 -3.25 -1.75 -11.27
N ASP A 65 -4.19 -0.97 -10.73
CA ASP A 65 -5.45 -0.64 -11.38
C ASP A 65 -5.40 0.76 -12.00
N THR A 66 -5.49 0.81 -13.33
CA THR A 66 -5.60 2.05 -14.12
C THR A 66 -7.02 2.62 -14.15
N GLY A 67 -7.97 2.02 -13.44
CA GLY A 67 -9.39 2.33 -13.55
C GLY A 67 -9.98 1.85 -14.88
N ARG A 68 -11.17 2.38 -15.22
CA ARG A 68 -11.95 1.86 -16.36
C ARG A 68 -11.41 2.27 -17.74
N ARG A 69 -10.59 3.34 -17.86
CA ARG A 69 -9.95 3.86 -19.10
C ARG A 69 -8.78 4.82 -18.77
N PHE A 70 -7.68 4.81 -19.52
CA PHE A 70 -6.49 5.68 -19.28
C PHE A 70 -6.79 7.19 -19.16
N ILE A 71 -7.62 7.77 -20.03
CA ILE A 71 -7.98 9.20 -19.89
C ILE A 71 -8.82 9.44 -18.63
N ALA A 72 -9.68 8.47 -18.29
CA ALA A 72 -10.45 8.55 -17.06
C ALA A 72 -9.55 8.38 -15.82
N SER A 73 -8.43 7.66 -15.91
CA SER A 73 -7.49 7.43 -14.79
C SER A 73 -6.80 8.71 -14.28
N VAL A 74 -6.74 9.74 -15.13
CA VAL A 74 -6.26 11.08 -14.76
C VAL A 74 -7.26 11.81 -13.86
N TYR A 75 -8.56 11.60 -14.08
CA TYR A 75 -9.63 12.31 -13.36
C TYR A 75 -10.30 11.47 -12.26
N TYR A 76 -10.21 10.16 -12.38
CA TYR A 76 -10.86 9.18 -11.53
C TYR A 76 -9.86 8.11 -11.16
N LEU A 77 -9.77 7.82 -9.88
CA LEU A 77 -8.87 6.83 -9.34
C LEU A 77 -9.64 5.85 -8.44
N PRO A 78 -9.20 4.58 -8.34
CA PRO A 78 -9.66 3.67 -7.31
C PRO A 78 -9.25 4.21 -5.94
N HIS A 79 -10.17 4.91 -5.26
CA HIS A 79 -9.93 5.57 -3.97
C HIS A 79 -10.38 4.71 -2.77
N ILE A 80 -10.49 3.41 -2.94
CA ILE A 80 -10.96 2.49 -1.89
C ILE A 80 -9.79 2.18 -0.95
N LYS A 81 -10.03 2.25 0.36
CA LYS A 81 -9.08 1.81 1.39
C LYS A 81 -9.73 0.66 2.15
N SER A 82 -9.27 -0.55 1.85
CA SER A 82 -9.79 -1.76 2.49
C SER A 82 -8.65 -2.75 2.78
N TYR A 83 -8.67 -3.32 3.97
CA TYR A 83 -7.68 -4.30 4.43
C TYR A 83 -8.42 -5.52 4.96
N VAL A 84 -8.13 -6.71 4.43
CA VAL A 84 -8.79 -7.95 4.81
C VAL A 84 -7.74 -8.95 5.28
N PHE A 85 -7.91 -9.45 6.51
CA PHE A 85 -7.02 -10.41 7.15
C PHE A 85 -7.75 -11.73 7.38
N ASP A 86 -7.15 -12.82 6.91
CA ASP A 86 -7.66 -14.21 7.03
C ASP A 86 -9.12 -14.41 6.62
N ARG A 87 -9.63 -13.53 5.74
CA ARG A 87 -11.05 -13.44 5.35
C ARG A 87 -12.02 -13.31 6.53
N ASN A 88 -11.52 -12.93 7.70
CA ASN A 88 -12.28 -12.88 8.95
C ASN A 88 -12.43 -11.46 9.47
N VAL A 89 -11.39 -10.64 9.35
CA VAL A 89 -11.38 -9.25 9.81
C VAL A 89 -11.17 -8.33 8.62
N ALA A 90 -12.06 -7.36 8.45
CA ALA A 90 -11.97 -6.34 7.41
C ALA A 90 -12.01 -4.95 8.02
N PHE A 91 -11.11 -4.09 7.56
CA PHE A 91 -11.09 -2.66 7.86
C PHE A 91 -11.41 -1.89 6.58
N VAL A 92 -12.34 -0.94 6.65
CA VAL A 92 -12.71 -0.07 5.53
C VAL A 92 -12.88 1.35 6.08
N GLY A 93 -12.34 2.35 5.38
CA GLY A 93 -12.43 3.73 5.85
C GLY A 93 -11.73 4.73 4.94
N GLY A 94 -11.35 5.88 5.53
CA GLY A 94 -10.67 6.98 4.82
C GLY A 94 -9.16 7.05 5.04
N VAL A 95 -8.57 6.10 5.76
CA VAL A 95 -7.15 6.11 6.13
C VAL A 95 -6.40 5.13 5.25
N ASP A 96 -5.49 5.66 4.42
CA ASP A 96 -4.52 4.88 3.67
C ASP A 96 -3.34 4.46 4.56
N PHE A 97 -2.66 3.37 4.19
CA PHE A 97 -1.29 3.13 4.64
C PHE A 97 -0.32 3.99 3.82
N ALA A 98 -0.30 5.27 4.14
CA ALA A 98 0.53 6.27 3.49
C ALA A 98 1.15 7.22 4.52
N GLU A 99 2.16 7.98 4.09
CA GLU A 99 2.75 9.03 4.91
C GLU A 99 1.71 10.08 5.33
N ASN A 100 1.95 10.73 6.47
CA ASN A 100 1.11 11.81 7.01
C ASN A 100 -0.34 11.41 7.35
N ARG A 101 -0.62 10.10 7.48
CA ARG A 101 -1.93 9.58 7.93
C ARG A 101 -1.99 9.30 9.42
N LEU A 102 -0.85 9.05 10.05
CA LEU A 102 -0.76 8.84 11.48
C LEU A 102 -0.83 10.20 12.19
N ASP A 103 -1.88 10.38 13.00
CA ASP A 103 -2.06 11.55 13.85
C ASP A 103 -2.82 11.12 15.11
N THR A 104 -2.89 12.01 16.08
CA THR A 104 -3.64 11.86 17.32
C THR A 104 -4.82 12.84 17.33
N PRO A 105 -5.85 12.63 18.17
CA PRO A 105 -6.96 13.59 18.30
C PRO A 105 -6.53 15.02 18.68
N GLN A 106 -5.31 15.19 19.19
CA GLN A 106 -4.75 16.48 19.56
C GLN A 106 -4.24 17.30 18.36
N HIS A 107 -4.03 16.67 17.20
CA HIS A 107 -3.56 17.31 15.96
C HIS A 107 -2.39 18.28 16.21
N VAL A 108 -1.39 17.80 16.95
CA VAL A 108 -0.24 18.62 17.35
C VAL A 108 0.54 18.98 16.09
N ARG A 109 0.76 20.28 15.87
CA ARG A 109 1.59 20.75 14.76
C ARG A 109 3.06 20.43 15.05
N PRO A 110 3.84 20.02 14.04
CA PRO A 110 5.28 19.85 14.17
C PRO A 110 5.98 21.17 14.55
#